data_AF-A0AAD5QVP4-F1
#
_entry.id   AF-A0AAD5QVP4-F1
#
_cell.length_a   1.000
_cell.length_b   1.000
_cell.length_c   1.000
_cell.angle_alpha   90.00
_cell.angle_beta   90.00
_cell.angle_gamma   90.00
#
_symmetry.space_group_name_H-M   'P 1'
#
loop_
_entity.id
_entity.type
_entity.pdbx_description
1 polymer ?
#
loop_
_entity_poly.entity_id
_entity_poly.type
_entity_poly.pdbx_seq_one_letter_code
_entity_poly.pdbx_strand_id
1 'polypeptide(L)'
;MCYNEADAISEKFSDCFLRRTSTINNSYLPNRNDYILFCAPSAVQKSVLASICALMNEEPFVLIDMMRKASNHPAILFKKLSSAINKDTGADYSQLLRAFPKDYGNQPVNIADSGKLSVFVEMMACFRQMEECVVVLSNFTKTLDMLSSLCSSLGFRVLRLDGQTPVSTRQTIVKLFNTEGNPENVFLLSTKAGGLGLNLIGASRLILFDLDWNPATDMQAMARIWRDGQERDCHIYRLVTAGTVDEKILQRQIKKTGLHSVIVPNEQNFRTTCLDDELTNIFTLNDTKCETHDLLNCDCAGQGSLPNEVHGETGVHDKDEANFLSDHMQTEEEKKDEVANDFLAATIDKDDESFLMTELFRWRHYSPVHADTWMYLKSIAGFSNLPLSDLTFAFHLSSKL
;
A
#
# COMPACT_ATOMS: atom_id res chain seq x y z
N MET A 1 -37.05 -1.79 15.69
CA MET A 1 -37.08 -3.08 16.42
C MET A 1 -35.78 -3.86 16.31
N CYS A 2 -34.86 -3.61 15.37
CA CYS A 2 -33.57 -4.33 15.27
C CYS A 2 -32.44 -3.82 16.20
N TYR A 3 -32.50 -2.56 16.67
CA TYR A 3 -31.44 -1.96 17.51
C TYR A 3 -31.17 -2.72 18.81
N ASN A 4 -32.22 -3.22 19.48
CA ASN A 4 -32.08 -3.94 20.75
C ASN A 4 -31.38 -5.30 20.60
N GLU A 5 -31.32 -5.86 19.38
CA GLU A 5 -30.67 -7.15 19.13
C GLU A 5 -29.17 -6.98 18.85
N ALA A 6 -28.77 -5.93 18.13
CA ALA A 6 -27.36 -5.65 17.82
C ALA A 6 -26.55 -5.31 19.08
N ASP A 7 -27.09 -4.46 19.95
CA ASP A 7 -26.44 -4.08 21.21
C ASP A 7 -26.36 -5.27 22.18
N ALA A 8 -27.43 -6.07 22.27
CA ALA A 8 -27.46 -7.28 23.10
C ALA A 8 -26.48 -8.36 22.60
N ILE A 9 -26.21 -8.40 21.29
CA ILE A 9 -25.19 -9.25 20.70
C ILE A 9 -23.80 -8.69 21.03
N SER A 10 -23.59 -7.38 20.87
CA SER A 10 -22.32 -6.70 21.19
C SER A 10 -21.92 -6.90 22.66
N GLU A 11 -22.87 -6.77 23.59
CA GLU A 11 -22.66 -6.97 25.04
C GLU A 11 -22.28 -8.42 25.37
N LYS A 12 -22.93 -9.41 24.74
CA LYS A 12 -22.53 -10.82 24.87
C LYS A 12 -21.15 -11.10 24.29
N PHE A 13 -20.78 -10.40 23.21
CA PHE A 13 -19.46 -10.51 22.60
C PHE A 13 -18.39 -9.83 23.46
N SER A 14 -18.66 -8.69 24.10
CA SER A 14 -17.68 -8.01 24.97
C SER A 14 -17.27 -8.85 26.17
N ASP A 15 -18.20 -9.65 26.72
CA ASP A 15 -17.91 -10.55 27.83
C ASP A 15 -17.00 -11.73 27.43
N CYS A 16 -17.02 -12.13 26.16
CA CYS A 16 -16.28 -13.28 25.64
C CYS A 16 -15.03 -12.90 24.82
N PHE A 17 -14.89 -11.63 24.42
CA PHE A 17 -13.90 -11.19 23.44
C PHE A 17 -13.04 -10.03 23.97
N LEU A 18 -11.77 -10.33 24.26
CA LEU A 18 -10.79 -9.30 24.59
C LEU A 18 -10.11 -8.81 23.31
N ARG A 19 -10.37 -7.55 22.94
CA ARG A 19 -9.65 -6.84 21.87
C ARG A 19 -8.71 -5.81 22.46
N ARG A 20 -7.40 -5.98 22.25
CA ARG A 20 -6.40 -4.94 22.51
C ARG A 20 -5.92 -4.37 21.19
N THR A 21 -5.96 -3.06 21.04
CA THR A 21 -5.46 -2.35 19.87
C THR A 21 -3.94 -2.26 19.91
N SER A 22 -3.32 -2.15 18.74
CA SER A 22 -1.87 -1.96 18.59
C SER A 22 -1.36 -0.61 19.12
N THR A 23 -2.24 0.26 19.62
CA THR A 23 -1.88 1.55 20.25
C THR A 23 -0.97 1.36 21.46
N ILE A 24 -1.14 0.26 22.22
CA ILE A 24 -0.25 -0.09 23.34
C ILE A 24 1.18 -0.29 22.84
N ASN A 25 1.37 -0.83 21.63
CA ASN A 25 2.69 -1.09 21.07
C ASN A 25 3.47 0.21 20.82
N ASN A 26 2.79 1.33 20.54
CA ASN A 26 3.45 2.62 20.32
C ASN A 26 4.20 3.13 21.56
N SER A 27 3.80 2.69 22.77
CA SER A 27 4.43 3.11 24.03
C SER A 27 5.83 2.52 24.23
N TYR A 28 6.13 1.35 23.65
CA TYR A 28 7.38 0.63 23.91
C TYR A 28 8.15 0.21 22.65
N LEU A 29 7.53 0.19 21.47
CA LEU A 29 8.24 -0.11 20.23
C LEU A 29 8.92 1.14 19.64
N PRO A 30 9.97 0.96 18.81
CA PRO A 30 10.54 2.02 17.98
C PRO A 30 9.51 2.64 17.04
N ASN A 31 9.84 3.80 16.48
CA ASN A 31 8.94 4.49 15.58
C ASN A 31 8.70 3.66 14.31
N ARG A 32 7.47 3.69 13.81
CA ARG A 32 7.08 3.09 12.53
C ARG A 32 6.70 4.19 11.56
N ASN A 33 7.30 4.16 10.38
CA ASN A 33 6.99 5.04 9.27
C ASN A 33 6.37 4.22 8.13
N ASP A 34 5.14 4.55 7.77
CA ASP A 34 4.40 3.99 6.65
C ASP A 34 4.49 4.91 5.44
N TYR A 35 4.83 4.34 4.28
CA TYR A 35 4.93 5.03 3.01
C TYR A 35 4.06 4.32 1.97
N ILE A 36 3.25 5.08 1.23
CA ILE A 36 2.58 4.61 0.01
C ILE A 36 3.26 5.33 -1.14
N LEU A 37 3.89 4.57 -2.03
CA LEU A 37 4.73 5.06 -3.11
C LEU A 37 4.09 4.77 -4.46
N PHE A 38 3.68 5.82 -5.15
CA PHE A 38 3.05 5.72 -6.46
C PHE A 38 4.12 5.72 -7.56
N CYS A 39 4.17 4.63 -8.31
CA CYS A 39 5.11 4.39 -9.39
C CYS A 39 4.43 4.60 -10.73
N ALA A 40 5.02 5.38 -11.64
CA ALA A 40 4.56 5.56 -12.99
C ALA A 40 4.58 4.22 -13.76
N PRO A 41 3.50 3.82 -14.44
CA PRO A 41 3.54 2.65 -15.32
C PRO A 41 4.44 2.90 -16.54
N SER A 42 5.24 1.91 -16.91
CA SER A 42 6.08 1.95 -18.11
C SER A 42 5.24 1.99 -19.40
N ALA A 43 5.84 2.35 -20.53
CA ALA A 43 5.16 2.34 -21.82
C ALA A 43 4.61 0.95 -22.18
N VAL A 44 5.35 -0.12 -21.85
CA VAL A 44 4.91 -1.51 -22.07
C VAL A 44 3.73 -1.84 -21.14
N GLN A 45 3.78 -1.43 -19.87
CA GLN A 45 2.67 -1.60 -18.94
C GLN A 45 1.41 -0.91 -19.42
N LYS A 46 1.49 0.35 -19.85
CA LYS A 46 0.36 1.11 -20.40
C LYS A 46 -0.27 0.40 -21.61
N SER A 47 0.55 -0.05 -22.57
CA SER A 47 0.09 -0.77 -23.77
C SER A 47 -0.63 -2.08 -23.42
N VAL A 48 -0.03 -2.89 -22.54
CA VAL A 48 -0.57 -4.20 -22.14
C VAL A 48 -1.84 -4.04 -21.31
N LEU A 49 -1.85 -3.13 -20.34
CA LEU A 49 -3.03 -2.87 -19.52
C LEU A 49 -4.20 -2.34 -20.36
N ALA A 50 -3.96 -1.41 -21.28
CA ALA A 50 -4.99 -0.90 -22.18
C ALA A 50 -5.59 -2.02 -23.05
N SER A 51 -4.75 -2.95 -23.50
CA SER A 51 -5.20 -4.12 -24.26
C SER A 51 -6.04 -5.09 -23.41
N ILE A 52 -5.76 -5.23 -22.12
CA ILE A 52 -6.57 -6.04 -21.19
C ILE A 52 -7.92 -5.37 -20.93
N CYS A 53 -7.95 -4.04 -20.73
CA CYS A 53 -9.20 -3.29 -20.56
C CYS A 53 -10.10 -3.38 -21.80
N ALA A 54 -9.53 -3.51 -23.01
CA ALA A 54 -10.32 -3.73 -24.22
C ALA A 54 -11.02 -5.10 -24.29
N LEU A 55 -10.65 -6.05 -23.42
CA LEU A 55 -11.22 -7.41 -23.35
C LEU A 55 -12.31 -7.55 -22.28
N MET A 56 -12.98 -6.46 -21.87
CA MET A 56 -14.02 -6.45 -20.83
C MET A 56 -15.19 -7.44 -21.02
N ASN A 57 -15.32 -8.08 -22.18
CA ASN A 57 -16.33 -9.12 -22.44
C ASN A 57 -15.96 -10.50 -21.84
N GLU A 58 -14.73 -10.66 -21.33
CA GLU A 58 -14.22 -11.90 -20.73
C GLU A 58 -14.47 -11.96 -19.21
N GLU A 59 -14.19 -13.11 -18.59
CA GLU A 59 -14.30 -13.37 -17.14
C GLU A 59 -13.53 -12.32 -16.30
N PRO A 60 -14.22 -11.43 -15.52
CA PRO A 60 -13.59 -10.28 -14.87
C PRO A 60 -12.45 -10.63 -13.91
N PHE A 61 -12.57 -11.72 -13.16
CA PHE A 61 -11.52 -12.16 -12.22
C PHE A 61 -10.23 -12.57 -12.92
N VAL A 62 -10.33 -13.15 -14.13
CA VAL A 62 -9.17 -13.51 -14.94
C VAL A 62 -8.45 -12.26 -15.42
N LEU A 63 -9.21 -11.26 -15.91
CA LEU A 63 -8.67 -9.98 -16.35
C LEU A 63 -7.99 -9.23 -15.20
N ILE A 64 -8.61 -9.18 -14.03
CA ILE A 64 -8.03 -8.57 -12.82
C ILE A 64 -6.72 -9.26 -12.43
N ASP A 65 -6.66 -10.60 -12.45
CA ASP A 65 -5.41 -11.35 -12.21
C ASP A 65 -4.32 -11.00 -13.26
N MET A 66 -4.70 -10.84 -14.52
CA MET A 66 -3.77 -10.43 -15.58
C MET A 66 -3.27 -8.99 -15.38
N MET A 67 -4.16 -8.05 -15.04
CA MET A 67 -3.81 -6.65 -14.79
C MET A 67 -2.87 -6.51 -13.60
N ARG A 68 -3.11 -7.24 -12.50
CA ARG A 68 -2.22 -7.26 -11.33
C ARG A 68 -0.84 -7.80 -11.70
N LYS A 69 -0.77 -8.87 -12.51
CA LYS A 69 0.51 -9.42 -13.00
C LYS A 69 1.26 -8.43 -13.90
N ALA A 70 0.55 -7.75 -14.80
CA ALA A 70 1.14 -6.73 -15.67
C ALA A 70 1.62 -5.50 -14.89
N SER A 71 0.87 -5.09 -13.86
CA SER A 71 1.24 -3.99 -12.96
C SER A 71 2.48 -4.30 -12.13
N ASN A 72 2.67 -5.56 -11.71
CA ASN A 72 3.94 -5.98 -11.11
C ASN A 72 5.08 -5.97 -12.12
N HIS A 73 4.93 -6.73 -13.23
CA HIS A 73 5.86 -6.70 -14.35
C HIS A 73 5.26 -7.40 -15.59
N PRO A 74 5.28 -6.79 -16.80
CA PRO A 74 4.66 -7.38 -17.99
C PRO A 74 5.21 -8.77 -18.38
N ALA A 75 6.50 -9.04 -18.10
CA ALA A 75 7.12 -10.35 -18.32
C ALA A 75 6.46 -11.52 -17.55
N ILE A 76 5.84 -11.26 -16.40
CA ILE A 76 5.11 -12.30 -15.64
C ILE A 76 3.89 -12.75 -16.43
N LEU A 77 3.13 -11.79 -16.96
CA LEU A 77 1.99 -12.06 -17.81
C LEU A 77 2.42 -12.70 -19.13
N PHE A 78 3.43 -12.16 -19.80
CA PHE A 78 3.93 -12.68 -21.07
C PHE A 78 4.28 -14.17 -21.00
N LYS A 79 5.02 -14.60 -19.97
CA LYS A 79 5.36 -16.03 -19.76
C LYS A 79 4.12 -16.91 -19.59
N LYS A 80 3.09 -16.42 -18.89
CA LYS A 80 1.82 -17.13 -18.73
C LYS A 80 1.11 -17.27 -20.08
N LEU A 81 0.99 -16.17 -20.83
CA LEU A 81 0.31 -16.13 -22.13
C LEU A 81 1.02 -17.01 -23.18
N SER A 82 2.34 -16.89 -23.31
CA SER A 82 3.11 -17.69 -24.27
C SER A 82 3.05 -19.19 -23.95
N SER A 83 3.04 -19.56 -22.67
CA SER A 83 2.89 -20.96 -22.26
C SER A 83 1.49 -21.54 -22.53
N ALA A 84 0.44 -20.70 -22.56
CA ALA A 84 -0.93 -21.13 -22.82
C ALA A 84 -1.16 -21.42 -24.32
N ILE A 85 -0.59 -20.59 -25.20
CA ILE A 85 -0.65 -20.83 -26.66
C ILE A 85 0.00 -22.16 -27.03
N ASN A 86 1.14 -22.47 -26.41
CA ASN A 86 1.84 -23.73 -26.66
C ASN A 86 1.10 -24.98 -26.14
N LYS A 87 0.07 -24.81 -25.31
CA LYS A 87 -0.62 -25.93 -24.61
C LYS A 87 -2.01 -26.27 -25.16
N ASP A 88 -2.41 -25.73 -26.31
CA ASP A 88 -3.70 -26.02 -26.96
C ASP A 88 -4.91 -25.86 -26.00
N THR A 89 -4.82 -24.89 -25.07
CA THR A 89 -5.80 -24.67 -24.00
C THR A 89 -7.09 -23.98 -24.46
N GLY A 90 -7.32 -23.83 -25.76
CA GLY A 90 -8.55 -23.25 -26.34
C GLY A 90 -8.76 -21.74 -26.13
N ALA A 91 -7.95 -21.07 -25.31
CA ALA A 91 -8.02 -19.63 -25.08
C ALA A 91 -7.06 -18.86 -26.02
N ASP A 92 -7.61 -18.06 -26.93
CA ASP A 92 -6.83 -17.24 -27.86
C ASP A 92 -6.49 -15.86 -27.26
N TYR A 93 -5.25 -15.74 -26.75
CA TYR A 93 -4.71 -14.47 -26.25
C TYR A 93 -3.81 -13.76 -27.28
N SER A 94 -3.92 -14.09 -28.57
CA SER A 94 -3.07 -13.52 -29.62
C SER A 94 -3.16 -11.99 -29.69
N GLN A 95 -4.34 -11.42 -29.38
CA GLN A 95 -4.51 -9.98 -29.31
C GLN A 95 -3.68 -9.33 -28.19
N LEU A 96 -3.62 -9.95 -27.00
CA LEU A 96 -2.80 -9.46 -25.89
C LEU A 96 -1.31 -9.53 -26.19
N LEU A 97 -0.86 -10.58 -26.89
CA LEU A 97 0.55 -10.70 -27.25
C LEU A 97 1.00 -9.62 -28.24
N ARG A 98 0.11 -9.09 -29.08
CA ARG A 98 0.40 -7.97 -29.98
C ARG A 98 0.68 -6.66 -29.25
N ALA A 99 0.25 -6.53 -27.99
CA ALA A 99 0.50 -5.36 -27.17
C ALA A 99 1.95 -5.29 -26.67
N PHE A 100 2.69 -6.40 -26.72
CA PHE A 100 4.08 -6.48 -26.34
C PHE A 100 5.00 -6.13 -27.53
N PRO A 101 6.21 -5.60 -27.27
CA PRO A 101 7.24 -5.46 -28.30
C PRO A 101 7.53 -6.79 -29.01
N LYS A 102 7.91 -6.74 -30.30
CA LYS A 102 8.09 -7.94 -31.14
C LYS A 102 9.12 -8.93 -30.59
N ASP A 103 10.18 -8.43 -29.97
CA ASP A 103 11.26 -9.23 -29.39
C ASP A 103 11.12 -9.45 -27.88
N TYR A 104 9.92 -9.18 -27.33
CA TYR A 104 9.68 -9.26 -25.90
C TYR A 104 9.83 -10.70 -25.39
N GLY A 105 10.59 -10.88 -24.30
CA GLY A 105 10.89 -12.19 -23.72
C GLY A 105 12.09 -12.93 -24.33
N ASN A 106 12.70 -12.42 -25.40
CA ASN A 106 13.96 -12.97 -25.94
C ASN A 106 15.18 -12.56 -25.10
N GLN A 107 15.04 -11.52 -24.29
CA GLN A 107 16.09 -10.96 -23.43
C GLN A 107 15.74 -11.20 -21.95
N PRO A 108 16.71 -11.11 -21.02
CA PRO A 108 16.41 -11.10 -19.60
C PRO A 108 15.43 -9.98 -19.24
N VAL A 109 14.77 -10.13 -18.10
CA VAL A 109 13.78 -9.17 -17.58
C VAL A 109 14.41 -7.78 -17.54
N ASN A 110 13.82 -6.83 -18.25
CA ASN A 110 14.28 -5.45 -18.29
C ASN A 110 13.61 -4.64 -17.17
N ILE A 111 14.43 -3.99 -16.35
CA ILE A 111 13.98 -3.20 -15.20
C ILE A 111 13.04 -2.07 -15.64
N ALA A 112 13.31 -1.44 -16.78
CA ALA A 112 12.54 -0.31 -17.31
C ALA A 112 11.13 -0.70 -17.79
N ASP A 113 10.82 -1.99 -17.93
CA ASP A 113 9.50 -2.46 -18.33
C ASP A 113 8.49 -2.40 -17.17
N SER A 114 8.92 -2.10 -15.94
CA SER A 114 8.05 -1.91 -14.77
C SER A 114 8.48 -0.75 -13.89
N GLY A 115 7.59 0.22 -13.67
CA GLY A 115 7.86 1.34 -12.78
C GLY A 115 8.15 0.89 -11.34
N LYS A 116 7.42 -0.11 -10.85
CA LYS A 116 7.68 -0.71 -9.52
C LYS A 116 9.06 -1.33 -9.44
N LEU A 117 9.50 -2.03 -10.49
CA LEU A 117 10.81 -2.69 -10.50
C LEU A 117 11.94 -1.67 -10.58
N SER A 118 11.76 -0.61 -11.37
CA SER A 118 12.67 0.53 -11.46
C SER A 118 12.89 1.19 -10.08
N VAL A 119 11.79 1.59 -9.42
CA VAL A 119 11.83 2.16 -8.06
C VAL A 119 12.44 1.16 -7.07
N PHE A 120 12.07 -0.12 -7.14
CA PHE A 120 12.62 -1.16 -6.27
C PHE A 120 14.15 -1.27 -6.37
N VAL A 121 14.73 -1.27 -7.57
CA VAL A 121 16.19 -1.36 -7.76
C VAL A 121 16.90 -0.17 -7.13
N GLU A 122 16.37 1.04 -7.31
CA GLU A 122 16.89 2.25 -6.68
C GLU A 122 16.80 2.17 -5.15
N MET A 123 15.66 1.72 -4.60
CA MET A 123 15.50 1.51 -3.15
C MET A 123 16.53 0.52 -2.60
N MET A 124 16.73 -0.62 -3.27
CA MET A 124 17.71 -1.62 -2.83
C MET A 124 19.14 -1.07 -2.82
N ALA A 125 19.49 -0.22 -3.78
CA ALA A 125 20.81 0.44 -3.79
C ALA A 125 21.00 1.37 -2.58
N CYS A 126 19.98 2.14 -2.20
CA CYS A 126 20.02 2.96 -0.99
C CYS A 126 20.11 2.12 0.29
N PHE A 127 19.33 1.05 0.37
CA PHE A 127 19.25 0.23 1.58
C PHE A 127 20.56 -0.50 1.86
N ARG A 128 21.30 -0.87 0.79
CA ARG A 128 22.68 -1.38 0.91
C ARG A 128 23.63 -0.34 1.52
N GLN A 129 23.53 0.93 1.11
CA GLN A 129 24.40 2.00 1.64
C GLN A 129 24.12 2.31 3.11
N MET A 130 22.87 2.12 3.56
CA MET A 130 22.48 2.29 4.97
C MET A 130 22.79 1.08 5.85
N GLU A 131 23.32 0.00 5.25
CA GLU A 131 23.61 -1.24 5.94
C GLU A 131 22.39 -1.88 6.63
N GLU A 132 21.23 -1.86 5.97
CA GLU A 132 19.99 -2.41 6.53
C GLU A 132 19.41 -3.58 5.73
N CYS A 133 19.07 -4.65 6.45
CA CYS A 133 18.37 -5.80 5.90
C CYS A 133 16.94 -5.43 5.48
N VAL A 134 16.46 -6.04 4.40
CA VAL A 134 15.15 -5.73 3.80
C VAL A 134 14.31 -6.99 3.71
N VAL A 135 13.04 -6.90 4.10
CA VAL A 135 12.04 -7.93 3.84
C VAL A 135 11.14 -7.46 2.71
N VAL A 136 10.97 -8.27 1.67
CA VAL A 136 10.10 -7.97 0.52
C VAL A 136 8.98 -8.98 0.46
N LEU A 137 7.74 -8.48 0.42
CA LEU A 137 6.54 -9.30 0.29
C LEU A 137 5.91 -9.18 -1.08
N SER A 138 5.36 -10.30 -1.52
CA SER A 138 4.52 -10.38 -2.71
C SER A 138 3.47 -11.49 -2.56
N ASN A 139 2.27 -11.25 -3.08
CA ASN A 139 1.22 -12.27 -3.18
C ASN A 139 1.51 -13.28 -4.29
N PHE A 140 2.37 -12.95 -5.26
CA PHE A 140 2.64 -13.75 -6.44
C PHE A 140 4.02 -14.40 -6.37
N THR A 141 4.08 -15.74 -6.29
CA THR A 141 5.36 -16.48 -6.29
C THR A 141 6.20 -16.23 -7.54
N LYS A 142 5.58 -15.94 -8.69
CA LYS A 142 6.29 -15.56 -9.93
C LYS A 142 6.94 -14.18 -9.86
N THR A 143 6.39 -13.27 -9.06
CA THR A 143 7.05 -12.00 -8.75
C THR A 143 8.25 -12.26 -7.83
N LEU A 144 8.11 -13.13 -6.82
CA LEU A 144 9.23 -13.54 -5.97
C LEU A 144 10.35 -14.25 -6.75
N ASP A 145 10.02 -15.09 -7.74
CA ASP A 145 11.00 -15.72 -8.64
C ASP A 145 11.83 -14.66 -9.38
N MET A 146 11.15 -13.62 -9.90
CA MET A 146 11.78 -12.50 -10.60
C MET A 146 12.66 -11.66 -9.67
N LEU A 147 12.12 -11.24 -8.52
CA LEU A 147 12.84 -10.46 -7.52
C LEU A 147 14.05 -11.22 -6.98
N SER A 148 13.94 -12.54 -6.80
CA SER A 148 15.06 -13.39 -6.40
C SER A 148 16.17 -13.36 -7.42
N SER A 149 15.87 -13.52 -8.72
CA SER A 149 16.88 -13.47 -9.77
C SER A 149 17.54 -12.10 -9.85
N LEU A 150 16.76 -11.02 -9.72
CA LEU A 150 17.25 -9.65 -9.80
C LEU A 150 18.14 -9.29 -8.60
N CYS A 151 17.70 -9.62 -7.38
CA CYS A 151 18.48 -9.37 -6.17
C CYS A 151 19.82 -10.12 -6.22
N SER A 152 19.81 -11.39 -6.65
CA SER A 152 21.04 -12.17 -6.84
C SER A 152 21.96 -11.55 -7.90
N SER A 153 21.44 -11.05 -9.02
CA SER A 153 22.28 -10.40 -10.04
C SER A 153 22.86 -9.06 -9.59
N LEU A 154 22.20 -8.40 -8.64
CA LEU A 154 22.70 -7.19 -7.99
C LEU A 154 23.69 -7.49 -6.85
N GLY A 155 23.94 -8.77 -6.54
CA GLY A 155 24.87 -9.22 -5.50
C GLY A 155 24.27 -9.35 -4.10
N PHE A 156 22.94 -9.31 -3.95
CA PHE A 156 22.29 -9.55 -2.66
C PHE A 156 22.19 -11.06 -2.35
N ARG A 157 22.33 -11.41 -1.07
CA ARG A 157 22.04 -12.75 -0.57
C ARG A 157 20.53 -12.90 -0.33
N VAL A 158 19.89 -13.69 -1.18
CA VAL A 158 18.44 -13.90 -1.10
C VAL A 158 18.10 -15.06 -0.17
N LEU A 159 17.31 -14.77 0.86
CA LEU A 159 16.61 -15.76 1.67
C LEU A 159 15.15 -15.76 1.26
N ARG A 160 14.55 -16.94 1.03
CA ARG A 160 13.16 -17.03 0.57
C ARG A 160 12.35 -18.00 1.40
N LEU A 161 11.14 -17.57 1.76
CA LEU A 161 10.14 -18.39 2.43
C LEU A 161 8.80 -18.26 1.72
N ASP A 162 8.33 -19.37 1.16
CA ASP A 162 7.00 -19.48 0.56
C ASP A 162 6.33 -20.82 0.90
N GLY A 163 5.19 -21.10 0.25
CA GLY A 163 4.42 -22.32 0.51
C GLY A 163 5.16 -23.62 0.16
N GLN A 164 6.16 -23.56 -0.71
CA GLN A 164 6.96 -24.72 -1.11
C GLN A 164 8.15 -24.95 -0.16
N THR A 165 8.49 -23.99 0.69
CA THR A 165 9.56 -24.14 1.69
C THR A 165 9.17 -25.19 2.74
N PRO A 166 9.95 -26.28 2.91
CA PRO A 166 9.68 -27.31 3.92
C PRO A 166 9.59 -26.73 5.33
N VAL A 167 8.64 -27.19 6.15
CA VAL A 167 8.41 -26.66 7.51
C VAL A 167 9.67 -26.76 8.38
N SER A 168 10.44 -27.85 8.25
CA SER A 168 11.68 -28.09 9.00
C SER A 168 12.77 -27.05 8.74
N THR A 169 12.79 -26.41 7.58
CA THR A 169 13.84 -25.42 7.22
C THR A 169 13.43 -23.99 7.52
N ARG A 170 12.12 -23.71 7.70
CA ARG A 170 11.60 -22.34 7.90
C ARG A 170 12.25 -21.63 9.08
N GLN A 171 12.35 -22.29 10.23
CA GLN A 171 12.96 -21.69 11.43
C GLN A 171 14.46 -21.45 11.24
N THR A 172 15.16 -22.32 10.51
CA THR A 172 16.58 -22.14 10.19
C THR A 172 16.80 -20.89 9.35
N ILE A 173 15.98 -20.67 8.31
CA ILE A 173 16.06 -19.50 7.43
C ILE A 173 15.78 -18.21 8.21
N VAL A 174 14.76 -18.21 9.09
CA VAL A 174 14.43 -17.06 9.94
C VAL A 174 15.56 -16.76 10.92
N LYS A 175 16.10 -17.79 11.59
CA LYS A 175 17.22 -17.62 12.52
C LYS A 175 18.42 -17.02 11.81
N LEU A 176 18.78 -17.58 10.65
CA LEU A 176 19.89 -17.12 9.81
C LEU A 176 19.75 -15.62 9.49
N PHE A 177 18.57 -15.20 9.05
CA PHE A 177 18.27 -13.79 8.74
C PHE A 177 18.47 -12.87 9.94
N ASN A 178 17.97 -13.26 11.12
CA ASN A 178 18.06 -12.44 12.33
C ASN A 178 19.47 -12.42 12.94
N THR A 179 20.27 -13.49 12.79
CA THR A 179 21.61 -13.57 13.41
C THR A 179 22.73 -12.98 12.55
N GLU A 180 22.66 -13.12 11.22
CA GLU A 180 23.78 -12.72 10.38
C GLU A 180 23.89 -11.21 10.20
N GLY A 181 22.80 -10.45 10.43
CA GLY A 181 22.79 -8.98 10.35
C GLY A 181 23.38 -8.40 9.07
N ASN A 182 23.59 -9.22 8.03
CA ASN A 182 24.36 -8.84 6.87
C ASN A 182 23.47 -7.92 6.02
N PRO A 183 23.88 -6.66 5.76
CA PRO A 183 23.09 -5.70 5.01
C PRO A 183 22.81 -6.12 3.56
N GLU A 184 23.55 -7.10 3.05
CA GLU A 184 23.29 -7.71 1.74
C GLU A 184 22.18 -8.77 1.77
N ASN A 185 21.60 -9.07 2.94
CA ASN A 185 20.50 -10.01 3.07
C ASN A 185 19.16 -9.40 2.66
N VAL A 186 18.48 -10.08 1.72
CA VAL A 186 17.11 -9.76 1.31
C VAL A 186 16.23 -10.96 1.59
N PHE A 187 15.19 -10.75 2.41
CA PHE A 187 14.24 -11.80 2.74
C PHE A 187 12.97 -11.68 1.90
N LEU A 188 12.78 -12.61 0.98
CA LEU A 188 11.60 -12.72 0.13
C LEU A 188 10.54 -13.59 0.81
N LEU A 189 9.38 -13.02 1.09
CA LEU A 189 8.29 -13.69 1.79
C LEU A 189 7.02 -13.66 0.96
N SER A 190 6.39 -14.82 0.76
CA SER A 190 5.03 -14.81 0.21
C SER A 190 4.05 -14.38 1.30
N THR A 191 3.11 -13.51 0.97
CA THR A 191 2.17 -12.95 1.93
C THR A 191 1.40 -14.03 2.70
N LYS A 192 1.00 -15.11 2.02
CA LYS A 192 0.33 -16.28 2.64
C LYS A 192 1.23 -17.04 3.62
N ALA A 193 2.54 -17.11 3.37
CA ALA A 193 3.47 -17.75 4.29
C ALA A 193 3.83 -16.84 5.49
N GLY A 194 3.59 -15.52 5.36
CA GLY A 194 3.77 -14.53 6.43
C GLY A 194 2.76 -14.62 7.57
N GLY A 195 1.60 -15.23 7.35
CA GLY A 195 0.55 -15.44 8.37
C GLY A 195 0.94 -16.38 9.52
N LEU A 196 2.12 -17.01 9.48
CA LEU A 196 2.55 -18.05 10.41
C LEU A 196 3.19 -17.54 11.71
N GLY A 197 3.07 -16.25 12.04
CA GLY A 197 3.63 -15.76 13.30
C GLY A 197 5.14 -15.49 13.28
N LEU A 198 5.76 -15.37 12.10
CA LEU A 198 7.22 -15.23 11.95
C LEU A 198 7.78 -13.99 12.69
N ASN A 199 9.04 -14.10 13.13
CA ASN A 199 9.79 -13.02 13.76
C ASN A 199 10.97 -12.61 12.87
N LEU A 200 10.89 -11.43 12.24
CA LEU A 200 11.88 -10.92 11.28
C LEU A 200 12.51 -9.60 11.75
N ILE A 201 12.73 -9.45 13.06
CA ILE A 201 13.36 -8.26 13.70
C ILE A 201 14.78 -7.94 13.19
N GLY A 202 15.43 -8.86 12.46
CA GLY A 202 16.70 -8.58 11.78
C GLY A 202 16.61 -7.47 10.71
N ALA A 203 15.41 -7.15 10.24
CA ALA A 203 15.14 -6.06 9.32
C ALA A 203 14.40 -4.89 9.98
N SER A 204 14.75 -3.68 9.56
CA SER A 204 14.04 -2.43 9.83
C SER A 204 13.18 -1.99 8.64
N ARG A 205 13.39 -2.55 7.44
CA ARG A 205 12.68 -2.14 6.21
C ARG A 205 11.83 -3.26 5.62
N LEU A 206 10.58 -2.93 5.30
CA LEU A 206 9.59 -3.82 4.68
C LEU A 206 9.08 -3.23 3.37
N ILE A 207 9.18 -3.96 2.26
CA ILE A 207 8.57 -3.57 0.99
C ILE A 207 7.39 -4.51 0.70
N LEU A 208 6.18 -3.95 0.59
CA LEU A 208 5.02 -4.62 0.00
C LEU A 208 5.02 -4.29 -1.48
N PHE A 209 5.48 -5.25 -2.29
CA PHE A 209 5.61 -5.07 -3.74
C PHE A 209 4.25 -5.05 -4.45
N ASP A 210 3.28 -5.79 -3.91
CA ASP A 210 1.90 -5.79 -4.36
C ASP A 210 0.93 -5.92 -3.19
N LEU A 211 -0.26 -5.33 -3.37
CA LEU A 211 -1.29 -5.21 -2.34
C LEU A 211 -2.29 -6.36 -2.42
N ASP A 212 -2.74 -6.83 -1.26
CA ASP A 212 -3.84 -7.78 -1.16
C ASP A 212 -5.20 -7.05 -1.13
N TRP A 213 -6.30 -7.71 -1.50
CA TRP A 213 -7.62 -7.09 -1.36
C TRP A 213 -8.02 -6.87 0.10
N ASN A 214 -7.46 -7.66 1.02
CA ASN A 214 -7.74 -7.57 2.44
C ASN A 214 -6.62 -6.80 3.18
N PRO A 215 -6.88 -5.58 3.70
CA PRO A 215 -5.86 -4.79 4.40
C PRO A 215 -5.32 -5.46 5.67
N ALA A 216 -6.10 -6.38 6.27
CA ALA A 216 -5.64 -7.15 7.43
C ALA A 216 -4.44 -8.05 7.09
N THR A 217 -4.35 -8.52 5.85
CA THR A 217 -3.22 -9.33 5.37
C THR A 217 -1.93 -8.50 5.41
N ASP A 218 -1.97 -7.27 4.92
CA ASP A 218 -0.83 -6.35 4.91
C ASP A 218 -0.45 -5.94 6.34
N MET A 219 -1.44 -5.74 7.22
CA MET A 219 -1.20 -5.48 8.64
C MET A 219 -0.48 -6.63 9.35
N GLN A 220 -0.83 -7.88 9.02
CA GLN A 220 -0.12 -9.06 9.55
C GLN A 220 1.31 -9.17 9.01
N ALA A 221 1.58 -8.69 7.80
CA ALA A 221 2.92 -8.64 7.23
C ALA A 221 3.80 -7.60 7.94
N MET A 222 3.26 -6.41 8.21
CA MET A 222 3.97 -5.36 8.98
C MET A 222 4.37 -5.83 10.38
N ALA A 223 3.48 -6.56 11.05
CA ALA A 223 3.72 -7.13 12.38
C ALA A 223 4.84 -8.19 12.42
N ARG A 224 5.46 -8.54 11.29
CA ARG A 224 6.62 -9.44 11.25
C ARG A 224 7.93 -8.76 11.63
N ILE A 225 8.06 -7.47 11.32
CA ILE A 225 9.27 -6.67 11.60
C ILE A 225 9.05 -5.68 12.74
N TRP A 226 7.84 -5.12 12.86
CA TRP A 226 7.49 -4.17 13.92
C TRP A 226 6.77 -4.92 15.04
N ARG A 227 7.58 -5.53 15.91
CA ARG A 227 7.15 -6.36 17.04
C ARG A 227 8.21 -6.31 18.15
N ASP A 228 7.86 -6.92 19.28
CA ASP A 228 8.78 -7.04 20.42
C ASP A 228 10.12 -7.65 20.00
N GLY A 229 11.21 -7.05 20.49
CA GLY A 229 12.59 -7.31 20.09
C GLY A 229 13.12 -6.46 18.93
N GLN A 230 12.31 -5.57 18.36
CA GLN A 230 12.79 -4.56 17.40
C GLN A 230 13.46 -3.40 18.14
N GLU A 231 14.66 -3.04 17.71
CA GLU A 231 15.46 -1.95 18.31
C GLU A 231 15.60 -0.74 17.37
N ARG A 232 15.34 -0.92 16.07
CA ARG A 232 15.45 0.12 15.04
C ARG A 232 14.09 0.64 14.61
N ASP A 233 14.04 1.91 14.22
CA ASP A 233 12.86 2.48 13.58
C ASP A 233 12.53 1.69 12.31
N CYS A 234 11.24 1.38 12.16
CA CYS A 234 10.75 0.55 11.06
C CYS A 234 10.20 1.40 9.92
N HIS A 235 10.51 1.04 8.69
CA HIS A 235 10.01 1.69 7.48
C HIS A 235 9.24 0.69 6.63
N ILE A 236 7.97 0.98 6.37
CA ILE A 236 7.06 0.16 5.57
C ILE A 236 6.78 0.87 4.25
N TYR A 237 7.08 0.24 3.12
CA TYR A 237 6.87 0.78 1.78
C TYR A 237 5.82 -0.02 1.03
N ARG A 238 4.72 0.60 0.63
CA ARG A 238 3.71 0.03 -0.24
C ARG A 238 3.92 0.55 -1.65
N LEU A 239 4.30 -0.32 -2.59
CA LEU A 239 4.46 0.06 -3.99
C LEU A 239 3.12 -0.06 -4.73
N VAL A 240 2.69 1.01 -5.37
CA VAL A 240 1.42 1.12 -6.10
C VAL A 240 1.73 1.61 -7.50
N THR A 241 1.18 0.96 -8.53
CA THR A 241 1.30 1.48 -9.89
C THR A 241 0.20 2.53 -10.10
N ALA A 242 0.58 3.78 -10.36
CA ALA A 242 -0.36 4.90 -10.48
C ALA A 242 -1.32 4.71 -11.66
N GLY A 243 -2.60 5.02 -11.46
CA GLY A 243 -3.64 4.99 -12.47
C GLY A 243 -3.99 3.58 -12.98
N THR A 244 -3.66 2.53 -12.23
CA THR A 244 -3.95 1.14 -12.59
C THR A 244 -4.77 0.42 -11.52
N VAL A 245 -5.05 -0.87 -11.74
CA VAL A 245 -5.75 -1.75 -10.78
C VAL A 245 -5.11 -1.76 -9.39
N ASP A 246 -3.79 -1.53 -9.26
CA ASP A 246 -3.12 -1.49 -7.96
C ASP A 246 -3.66 -0.34 -7.10
N GLU A 247 -3.88 0.81 -7.72
CA GLU A 247 -4.42 2.00 -7.06
C GLU A 247 -5.90 1.81 -6.68
N LYS A 248 -6.69 1.16 -7.53
CA LYS A 248 -8.07 0.78 -7.21
C LYS A 248 -8.16 -0.19 -6.03
N ILE A 249 -7.22 -1.13 -5.92
CA ILE A 249 -7.12 -2.04 -4.77
C ILE A 249 -6.77 -1.26 -3.50
N LEU A 250 -5.81 -0.34 -3.58
CA LEU A 250 -5.44 0.54 -2.45
C LEU A 250 -6.66 1.35 -1.97
N GLN A 251 -7.37 2.01 -2.88
CA GLN A 251 -8.57 2.80 -2.56
C GLN A 251 -9.59 1.94 -1.81
N ARG A 252 -9.83 0.70 -2.25
CA ARG A 252 -10.73 -0.24 -1.55
C ARG A 252 -10.21 -0.65 -0.17
N GLN A 253 -8.91 -0.86 -0.02
CA GLN A 253 -8.31 -1.12 1.31
C GLN A 253 -8.55 0.04 2.27
N ILE A 254 -8.37 1.27 1.80
CA ILE A 254 -8.54 2.49 2.59
C ILE A 254 -10.01 2.67 2.97
N LYS A 255 -10.94 2.59 1.99
CA LYS A 255 -12.38 2.62 2.24
C LYS A 255 -12.79 1.57 3.28
N LYS A 256 -12.29 0.34 3.17
CA LYS A 256 -12.58 -0.74 4.13
C LYS A 256 -11.98 -0.48 5.52
N THR A 257 -10.82 0.16 5.61
CA THR A 257 -10.16 0.48 6.88
C THR A 257 -10.86 1.65 7.58
N GLY A 258 -11.20 2.70 6.84
CA GLY A 258 -11.97 3.85 7.33
C GLY A 258 -13.37 3.45 7.79
N LEU A 259 -14.05 2.56 7.07
CA LEU A 259 -15.32 1.98 7.55
C LEU A 259 -15.13 1.23 8.87
N HIS A 260 -14.04 0.49 9.05
CA HIS A 260 -13.79 -0.20 10.31
C HIS A 260 -13.53 0.79 11.47
N SER A 261 -12.91 1.95 11.25
CA SER A 261 -12.69 2.95 12.31
C SER A 261 -13.96 3.73 12.67
N VAL A 262 -14.87 3.93 11.71
CA VAL A 262 -16.14 4.67 11.88
C VAL A 262 -17.28 3.81 12.44
N ILE A 263 -17.15 2.48 12.54
CA ILE A 263 -18.14 1.62 13.21
C ILE A 263 -18.08 1.81 14.75
N VAL A 264 -18.51 3.00 15.16
CA VAL A 264 -19.31 3.29 16.35
C VAL A 264 -20.75 2.84 16.01
N PRO A 265 -21.53 2.28 16.96
CA PRO A 265 -22.82 1.65 16.68
C PRO A 265 -23.93 2.67 16.37
N ASN A 266 -23.76 3.46 15.31
CA ASN A 266 -24.86 4.18 14.68
C ASN A 266 -25.09 3.58 13.30
N GLU A 267 -25.97 2.58 13.27
CA GLU A 267 -26.48 1.96 12.04
C GLU A 267 -27.23 3.01 11.21
N GLN A 268 -26.53 3.63 10.26
CA GLN A 268 -27.17 4.14 9.06
C GLN A 268 -26.90 3.17 7.92
N ASN A 269 -27.99 2.66 7.35
CA ASN A 269 -28.03 1.70 6.24
C ASN A 269 -26.95 2.00 5.18
N PHE A 270 -25.83 1.29 5.26
CA PHE A 270 -24.82 1.31 4.21
C PHE A 270 -25.38 0.49 3.06
N ARG A 271 -26.08 1.17 2.13
CA ARG A 271 -26.41 0.56 0.85
C ARG A 271 -25.09 0.28 0.17
N THR A 272 -24.78 -1.00 -0.04
CA THR A 272 -23.82 -1.43 -1.08
C THR A 272 -24.27 -0.80 -2.39
N THR A 273 -23.64 0.32 -2.74
CA THR A 273 -23.76 0.93 -4.05
C THR A 273 -23.32 -0.10 -5.10
N CYS A 274 -23.97 -0.02 -6.26
CA CYS A 274 -23.99 -1.01 -7.34
C CYS A 274 -22.62 -1.65 -7.63
N LEU A 275 -22.54 -2.98 -7.55
CA LEU A 275 -21.32 -3.75 -7.91
C LEU A 275 -20.82 -3.42 -9.32
N ASP A 276 -21.72 -3.07 -10.25
CA ASP A 276 -21.39 -2.93 -11.66
C ASP A 276 -20.60 -1.64 -11.97
N ASP A 277 -20.93 -0.52 -11.33
CA ASP A 277 -20.17 0.74 -11.48
C ASP A 277 -18.77 0.61 -10.84
N GLU A 278 -18.69 -0.08 -9.69
CA GLU A 278 -17.42 -0.36 -9.02
C GLU A 278 -16.52 -1.34 -9.80
N LEU A 279 -17.11 -2.31 -10.51
CA LEU A 279 -16.38 -3.22 -11.39
C LEU A 279 -15.88 -2.48 -12.62
N THR A 280 -16.71 -1.64 -13.23
CA THR A 280 -16.30 -0.79 -14.35
C THR A 280 -15.12 0.10 -13.97
N ASN A 281 -15.15 0.69 -12.77
CA ASN A 281 -14.09 1.52 -12.24
C ASN A 281 -12.73 0.77 -12.14
N ILE A 282 -12.72 -0.52 -11.77
CA ILE A 282 -11.49 -1.33 -11.73
C ILE A 282 -10.80 -1.43 -13.11
N PHE A 283 -11.57 -1.43 -14.19
CA PHE A 283 -11.06 -1.55 -15.56
C PHE A 283 -10.75 -0.21 -16.23
N THR A 284 -10.77 0.89 -15.48
CA THR A 284 -10.34 2.20 -15.97
C THR A 284 -8.83 2.39 -15.80
N LEU A 285 -8.18 3.02 -16.79
CA LEU A 285 -6.78 3.40 -16.74
C LEU A 285 -6.67 4.90 -16.92
N ASN A 286 -6.06 5.56 -15.93
CA ASN A 286 -5.95 7.01 -15.89
C ASN A 286 -4.47 7.41 -15.97
N ASP A 287 -4.16 8.37 -16.84
CA ASP A 287 -2.80 8.93 -16.93
C ASP A 287 -2.65 10.05 -15.89
N THR A 288 -2.52 9.65 -14.62
CA THR A 288 -2.35 10.55 -13.48
C THR A 288 -1.12 10.16 -12.67
N LYS A 289 -0.62 11.11 -11.86
CA LYS A 289 0.44 10.87 -10.89
C LYS A 289 -0.06 10.09 -9.67
N CYS A 290 -1.32 10.31 -9.27
CA CYS A 290 -1.97 9.67 -8.12
C CYS A 290 -3.48 9.94 -8.20
N GLU A 291 -4.22 8.95 -8.71
CA GLU A 291 -5.68 9.06 -8.80
C GLU A 291 -6.34 9.17 -7.43
N THR A 292 -5.77 8.51 -6.42
CA THR A 292 -6.25 8.51 -5.04
C THR A 292 -6.23 9.91 -4.46
N HIS A 293 -5.18 10.69 -4.75
CA HIS A 293 -5.09 12.08 -4.33
C HIS A 293 -6.07 12.96 -5.11
N ASP A 294 -6.24 12.72 -6.42
CA ASP A 294 -7.22 13.44 -7.24
C ASP A 294 -8.66 13.24 -6.72
N LEU A 295 -9.00 12.04 -6.24
CA LEU A 295 -10.32 11.73 -5.65
C LEU A 295 -10.52 12.33 -4.26
N LEU A 296 -9.45 12.60 -3.50
CA LEU A 296 -9.54 13.23 -2.19
C LEU A 296 -9.97 14.70 -2.28
N ASN A 297 -9.70 15.36 -3.42
CA ASN A 297 -9.90 16.80 -3.59
C ASN A 297 -9.30 17.63 -2.42
N CYS A 298 -8.12 17.26 -1.92
CA CYS A 298 -7.46 18.04 -0.85
C CYS A 298 -6.91 19.37 -1.39
N ASP A 299 -6.85 20.39 -0.55
CA ASP A 299 -6.17 21.67 -0.84
C ASP A 299 -4.65 21.59 -0.65
N CYS A 300 -4.14 20.43 -0.24
CA CYS A 300 -2.75 20.25 0.16
C CYS A 300 -1.74 20.29 -1.00
N ALA A 301 -2.19 20.09 -2.24
CA ALA A 301 -1.39 20.12 -3.47
C ALA A 301 -0.09 19.26 -3.42
N GLY A 302 -0.01 18.28 -2.52
CA GLY A 302 1.17 17.47 -2.27
C GLY A 302 2.36 18.20 -1.61
N GLN A 303 2.13 19.26 -0.82
CA GLN A 303 3.18 20.05 -0.18
C GLN A 303 3.86 19.37 1.04
N GLY A 304 3.40 18.20 1.49
CA GLY A 304 3.90 17.52 2.68
C GLY A 304 3.19 17.92 3.98
N SER A 305 2.15 18.75 3.89
CA SER A 305 1.24 19.08 4.98
C SER A 305 0.20 17.97 5.20
N LEU A 306 -0.36 17.92 6.41
CA LEU A 306 -1.64 17.26 6.59
C LEU A 306 -2.72 18.14 5.95
N PRO A 307 -3.70 17.57 5.23
CA PRO A 307 -4.74 18.38 4.61
C PRO A 307 -5.49 19.29 5.59
N ASN A 308 -5.66 18.87 6.85
CA ASN A 308 -6.30 19.67 7.90
C ASN A 308 -5.45 20.86 8.38
N GLU A 309 -4.12 20.84 8.19
CA GLU A 309 -3.22 21.94 8.56
C GLU A 309 -3.33 23.13 7.59
N VAL A 310 -3.83 22.91 6.36
CA VAL A 310 -3.86 23.93 5.30
C VAL A 310 -5.01 24.94 5.47
N HIS A 311 -6.10 24.55 6.13
CA HIS A 311 -7.23 25.43 6.44
C HIS A 311 -6.94 26.50 7.51
N GLY A 312 -5.76 26.48 8.14
CA GLY A 312 -5.39 27.40 9.22
C GLY A 312 -4.80 28.75 8.78
N GLU A 313 -4.38 28.91 7.53
CA GLU A 313 -3.53 30.05 7.13
C GLU A 313 -3.94 30.74 5.81
N THR A 314 -5.23 31.06 5.57
CA THR A 314 -5.60 32.12 4.60
C THR A 314 -6.92 32.84 4.94
N GLY A 315 -6.78 34.05 5.49
CA GLY A 315 -7.63 35.26 5.35
C GLY A 315 -9.17 35.22 5.17
N VAL A 316 -9.87 35.71 6.21
CA VAL A 316 -10.98 36.70 6.23
C VAL A 316 -12.18 36.52 5.27
N HIS A 317 -13.31 36.05 5.83
CA HIS A 317 -14.75 36.40 5.65
C HIS A 317 -15.56 35.15 6.06
N ASP A 318 -16.47 35.09 7.04
CA ASP A 318 -17.31 36.08 7.70
C ASP A 318 -17.23 35.98 9.23
N LYS A 319 -17.29 37.14 9.89
CA LYS A 319 -17.52 37.25 11.32
C LYS A 319 -19.00 37.02 11.57
N ASP A 320 -19.37 35.87 12.12
CA ASP A 320 -20.53 35.70 13.00
C ASP A 320 -20.54 34.28 13.58
N GLU A 321 -19.47 33.86 14.28
CA GLU A 321 -19.54 32.71 15.21
C GLU A 321 -18.34 32.60 16.18
N ALA A 322 -17.57 33.67 16.36
CA ALA A 322 -16.47 33.71 17.31
C ALA A 322 -16.87 34.51 18.55
N ASN A 323 -17.64 33.89 19.45
CA ASN A 323 -17.87 34.47 20.78
C ASN A 323 -18.17 33.43 21.85
N PHE A 324 -17.41 32.33 21.92
CA PHE A 324 -17.55 31.38 23.04
C PHE A 324 -16.30 30.56 23.39
N LEU A 325 -15.08 31.05 23.18
CA LEU A 325 -13.88 30.43 23.77
C LEU A 325 -12.81 31.49 24.10
N SER A 326 -13.09 32.29 25.13
CA SER A 326 -12.06 33.02 25.87
C SER A 326 -12.28 32.84 27.36
N ASP A 327 -12.25 31.60 27.84
CA ASP A 327 -11.77 31.34 29.19
C ASP A 327 -11.45 29.85 29.34
N HIS A 328 -10.37 29.56 30.05
CA HIS A 328 -9.83 28.23 30.38
C HIS A 328 -8.89 27.59 29.35
N MET A 329 -7.74 28.26 29.16
CA MET A 329 -6.47 27.54 29.02
C MET A 329 -6.17 26.80 30.33
N GLN A 330 -6.27 25.47 30.33
CA GLN A 330 -5.36 24.55 31.03
C GLN A 330 -5.63 23.10 30.60
N THR A 331 -4.53 22.45 30.17
CA THR A 331 -4.29 20.99 30.02
C THR A 331 -5.09 20.19 28.97
N GLU A 332 -4.36 19.26 28.33
CA GLU A 332 -4.79 18.01 27.65
C GLU A 332 -4.65 17.92 26.12
N GLU A 333 -3.68 17.10 25.70
CA GLU A 333 -3.42 16.59 24.33
C GLU A 333 -4.52 15.63 23.82
N GLU A 334 -5.48 15.24 24.66
CA GLU A 334 -6.55 14.28 24.33
C GLU A 334 -7.71 14.88 23.51
N LYS A 335 -7.86 16.22 23.49
CA LYS A 335 -8.99 16.88 22.79
C LYS A 335 -8.82 17.04 21.28
N LYS A 336 -7.63 16.83 20.72
CA LYS A 336 -7.44 16.98 19.26
C LYS A 336 -8.12 15.86 18.47
N ASP A 337 -8.16 14.64 19.01
CA ASP A 337 -8.82 13.50 18.38
C ASP A 337 -10.35 13.55 18.51
N GLU A 338 -10.88 14.11 19.60
CA GLU A 338 -12.33 14.34 19.77
C GLU A 338 -12.85 15.46 18.88
N VAL A 339 -12.10 16.57 18.74
CA VAL A 339 -12.50 17.70 17.88
C VAL A 339 -12.48 17.30 16.39
N ALA A 340 -11.58 16.42 15.97
CA ALA A 340 -11.58 15.86 14.62
C ALA A 340 -12.79 14.95 14.36
N ASN A 341 -13.22 14.18 15.37
CA ASN A 341 -14.41 13.32 15.29
C ASN A 341 -15.73 14.12 15.32
N ASP A 342 -15.80 15.21 16.08
CA ASP A 342 -17.00 16.07 16.15
C ASP A 342 -17.19 16.90 14.87
N PHE A 343 -16.10 17.35 14.23
CA PHE A 343 -16.18 18.01 12.92
C PHE A 343 -16.65 17.04 11.82
N LEU A 344 -16.32 15.75 11.95
CA LEU A 344 -16.72 14.67 11.04
C LEU A 344 -18.24 14.41 11.04
N ALA A 345 -18.94 14.76 12.12
CA ALA A 345 -20.37 14.50 12.30
C ALA A 345 -21.27 15.63 11.78
N ALA A 346 -20.74 16.84 11.57
CA ALA A 346 -21.54 18.04 11.30
C ALA A 346 -21.82 18.33 9.81
N THR A 347 -21.09 17.71 8.88
CA THR A 347 -21.27 17.89 7.42
C THR A 347 -21.52 16.54 6.76
N ILE A 348 -22.79 16.11 6.75
CA ILE A 348 -23.20 14.81 6.23
C ILE A 348 -23.99 15.01 4.93
N ASP A 349 -23.34 14.78 3.80
CA ASP A 349 -23.99 14.43 2.54
C ASP A 349 -23.42 13.11 2.01
N LYS A 350 -24.30 12.19 1.59
CA LYS A 350 -24.05 10.73 1.59
C LYS A 350 -23.48 10.14 0.29
N ASP A 351 -23.16 10.97 -0.69
CA ASP A 351 -22.73 10.53 -2.03
C ASP A 351 -21.25 10.81 -2.33
N ASP A 352 -20.48 11.30 -1.36
CA ASP A 352 -19.13 11.80 -1.62
C ASP A 352 -18.05 10.73 -1.40
N GLU A 353 -17.38 10.30 -2.48
CA GLU A 353 -16.26 9.34 -2.42
C GLU A 353 -15.11 9.81 -1.52
N SER A 354 -15.03 11.12 -1.28
CA SER A 354 -14.11 11.81 -0.38
C SER A 354 -14.26 11.36 1.08
N PHE A 355 -15.49 11.07 1.55
CA PHE A 355 -15.77 10.69 2.93
C PHE A 355 -15.18 9.32 3.30
N LEU A 356 -15.17 8.37 2.35
CA LEU A 356 -14.67 7.01 2.58
C LEU A 356 -13.15 6.92 2.59
N MET A 357 -12.45 7.98 2.14
CA MET A 357 -10.99 8.06 2.17
C MET A 357 -10.46 9.03 3.23
N THR A 358 -11.29 9.44 4.19
CA THR A 358 -10.92 10.33 5.30
C THR A 358 -9.71 9.86 6.10
N GLU A 359 -9.44 8.55 6.15
CA GLU A 359 -8.22 8.01 6.76
C GLU A 359 -6.94 8.63 6.17
N LEU A 360 -6.95 9.00 4.89
CA LEU A 360 -5.82 9.65 4.22
C LEU A 360 -5.59 11.10 4.65
N PHE A 361 -6.54 11.76 5.35
CA PHE A 361 -6.31 13.08 5.94
C PHE A 361 -5.31 13.04 7.10
N ARG A 362 -5.04 11.85 7.65
CA ARG A 362 -4.00 11.62 8.67
C ARG A 362 -2.61 11.43 8.05
N TRP A 363 -2.53 11.26 6.73
CA TRP A 363 -1.28 11.05 6.01
C TRP A 363 -0.81 12.40 5.47
N ARG A 364 0.51 12.61 5.48
CA ARG A 364 1.15 13.73 4.79
C ARG A 364 1.31 13.38 3.30
N HIS A 365 1.00 14.34 2.44
CA HIS A 365 0.88 14.12 0.99
C HIS A 365 2.04 14.80 0.27
N TYR A 366 2.82 14.07 -0.52
CA TYR A 366 4.05 14.58 -1.13
C TYR A 366 4.05 14.41 -2.64
N SER A 367 4.37 15.48 -3.35
CA SER A 367 4.51 15.52 -4.80
C SER A 367 5.92 15.96 -5.21
N PRO A 368 6.54 15.34 -6.24
CA PRO A 368 7.83 15.77 -6.78
C PRO A 368 7.84 17.22 -7.31
N VAL A 369 6.67 17.84 -7.49
CA VAL A 369 6.54 19.26 -7.89
C VAL A 369 7.13 20.19 -6.83
N HIS A 370 7.06 19.81 -5.55
CA HIS A 370 7.59 20.59 -4.43
C HIS A 370 8.95 20.04 -4.01
N ALA A 371 10.03 20.57 -4.61
CA ALA A 371 11.36 19.99 -4.50
C ALA A 371 11.86 19.84 -3.05
N ASP A 372 11.65 20.85 -2.19
CA ASP A 372 12.17 20.86 -0.82
C ASP A 372 11.50 19.78 0.05
N THR A 373 10.17 19.70 -0.01
CA THR A 373 9.39 18.73 0.78
C THR A 373 9.52 17.32 0.21
N TRP A 374 9.74 17.21 -1.11
CA TRP A 374 10.12 15.95 -1.75
C TRP A 374 11.49 15.44 -1.29
N MET A 375 12.50 16.31 -1.21
CA MET A 375 13.81 15.95 -0.68
C MET A 375 13.73 15.56 0.80
N TYR A 376 12.90 16.26 1.58
CA TYR A 376 12.62 15.88 2.96
C TYR A 376 12.03 14.47 3.07
N LEU A 377 10.98 14.17 2.28
CA LEU A 377 10.39 12.82 2.21
C LEU A 377 11.47 11.77 1.89
N LYS A 378 12.30 12.02 0.87
CA LYS A 378 13.37 11.09 0.47
C LYS A 378 14.39 10.88 1.57
N SER A 379 14.73 11.92 2.32
CA SER A 379 15.61 11.83 3.49
C SER A 379 15.02 10.91 4.56
N ILE A 380 13.78 11.16 4.99
CA ILE A 380 13.13 10.35 6.04
C ILE A 380 12.83 8.92 5.59
N ALA A 381 12.55 8.74 4.30
CA ALA A 381 12.30 7.42 3.71
C ALA A 381 13.59 6.63 3.45
N GLY A 382 14.78 7.24 3.58
CA GLY A 382 16.07 6.58 3.33
C GLY A 382 16.39 6.38 1.84
N PHE A 383 15.95 7.30 0.97
CA PHE A 383 16.21 7.24 -0.47
C PHE A 383 17.38 8.11 -0.94
N SER A 384 18.04 8.84 -0.03
CA SER A 384 19.22 9.67 -0.35
C SER A 384 18.99 10.58 -1.57
N ASN A 385 20.03 10.89 -2.35
CA ASN A 385 19.98 11.76 -3.53
C ASN A 385 19.65 11.02 -4.84
N LEU A 386 19.09 9.81 -4.79
CA LEU A 386 18.69 9.13 -6.03
C LEU A 386 17.59 9.90 -6.76
N PRO A 387 17.45 9.79 -8.08
CA PRO A 387 16.39 10.48 -8.81
C PRO A 387 15.00 9.94 -8.46
N LEU A 388 14.81 8.61 -8.34
CA LEU A 388 13.50 7.96 -8.27
C LEU A 388 12.57 8.48 -9.38
N SER A 389 13.02 8.44 -10.64
CA SER A 389 12.32 9.10 -11.75
C SER A 389 10.91 8.59 -11.98
N ASP A 390 10.67 7.32 -11.65
CA ASP A 390 9.36 6.70 -11.79
C ASP A 390 8.46 6.88 -10.56
N LEU A 391 8.92 7.55 -9.49
CA LEU A 391 8.10 7.84 -8.32
C LEU A 391 7.32 9.15 -8.53
N THR A 392 6.00 9.06 -8.66
CA THR A 392 5.12 10.16 -9.07
C THR A 392 4.46 10.89 -7.90
N PHE A 393 4.26 10.21 -6.78
CA PHE A 393 3.60 10.73 -5.59
C PHE A 393 3.89 9.84 -4.38
N ALA A 394 3.73 10.38 -3.16
CA ALA A 394 3.79 9.57 -1.96
C ALA A 394 2.87 10.06 -0.83
N PHE A 395 2.32 9.09 -0.08
CA PHE A 395 1.74 9.35 1.24
C PHE A 395 2.68 8.86 2.33
N HIS A 396 2.76 9.59 3.45
CA HIS A 396 3.55 9.21 4.63
C HIS A 396 2.75 9.36 5.92
N LEU A 397 2.84 8.36 6.78
CA LEU A 397 2.26 8.36 8.13
C LEU A 397 3.31 7.86 9.13
N SER A 398 3.44 8.54 10.27
CA SER A 398 4.32 8.14 11.37
C SER A 398 3.49 7.69 12.57
N SER A 399 3.94 6.64 13.26
CA SER A 399 3.22 6.09 14.43
C SER A 399 3.32 6.93 15.70
N LYS A 400 4.34 7.78 15.81
CA LYS A 400 4.59 8.68 16.94
C LYS A 400 4.44 10.12 16.44
N LEU A 401 3.19 10.59 16.38
CA LEU A 401 2.83 11.99 16.19
C LEU A 401 1.78 12.36 17.22
#